data_AF-A0A9X3XFE6-F1
#
_entry.id   AF-A0A9X3XFE6-F1
#
_cell.length_a   1.000
_cell.length_b   1.000
_cell.length_c   1.000
_cell.angle_alpha   90.00
_cell.angle_beta   90.00
_cell.angle_gamma   90.00
#
_symmetry.space_group_name_H-M   'P 1'
#
loop_
_entity.id
_entity.type
_entity.pdbx_description
1 polymer ?
#
loop_
_entity_poly.entity_id
_entity_poly.type
_entity_poly.pdbx_seq_one_letter_code
_entity_poly.pdbx_strand_id
1 'polypeptide(L)'
;MKKSTLLAFSGLIIIFFIVVSLGNRTKVYEKQERYNTPEEAIVNFIGYINSYEEVKSKNTYYHVTPNEFFESISKRYRLYLGEGNGNRYINDQVPVVHSYELEEVSLNDLINLKVNYEDSFKGMTNYKNHSEVRVYKLDVLASYNLSVDKNSVKKDGTVDKVNDTEETPVEIYLVVVDEGEGYVVDYYNIIYK
;
A
#
# COMPACT_ATOMS: atom_id res chain seq x y z
N MET A 1 9.79 -48.99 22.97
CA MET A 1 10.61 -48.40 21.87
C MET A 1 12.03 -48.17 22.39
N LYS A 2 13.07 -48.38 21.56
CA LYS A 2 14.45 -48.04 21.94
C LYS A 2 14.55 -46.52 22.11
N LYS A 3 15.36 -46.03 23.06
CA LYS A 3 15.54 -44.58 23.32
C LYS A 3 15.94 -43.80 22.05
N SER A 4 16.69 -44.44 21.16
CA SER A 4 17.06 -43.91 19.85
C SER A 4 15.87 -43.68 18.91
N THR A 5 14.87 -44.57 18.95
CA THR A 5 13.65 -44.43 18.15
C THR A 5 12.78 -43.26 18.65
N LEU A 6 12.76 -43.04 19.97
CA LEU A 6 12.02 -41.92 20.58
C LEU A 6 12.67 -40.56 20.24
N LEU A 7 14.01 -40.50 20.26
CA LEU A 7 14.80 -39.32 19.86
C LEU A 7 14.64 -38.98 18.37
N ALA A 8 14.65 -40.00 17.50
CA ALA A 8 14.42 -39.80 16.08
C ALA A 8 13.01 -39.26 15.80
N PHE A 9 12.01 -39.77 16.52
CA PHE A 9 10.61 -39.34 16.36
C PHE A 9 10.39 -37.90 16.83
N SER A 10 11.01 -37.51 17.94
CA SER A 10 10.93 -36.13 18.46
C SER A 10 11.69 -35.14 17.56
N GLY A 11 12.84 -35.53 16.98
CA GLY A 11 13.52 -34.72 15.97
C GLY A 11 12.67 -34.51 14.70
N LEU A 12 11.98 -35.55 14.23
CA LEU A 12 11.07 -35.45 13.08
C LEU A 12 9.89 -34.51 13.34
N ILE A 13 9.31 -34.55 14.55
CA ILE A 13 8.24 -33.62 14.96
C ILE A 13 8.74 -32.17 14.94
N ILE A 14 9.93 -31.90 15.47
CA ILE A 14 10.51 -30.56 15.47
C ILE A 14 10.75 -30.05 14.04
N ILE A 15 11.30 -30.88 13.16
CA ILE A 15 11.49 -30.53 11.75
C ILE A 15 10.14 -30.24 11.09
N PHE A 16 9.12 -31.07 11.37
CA PHE A 16 7.78 -30.85 10.84
C PHE A 16 7.17 -29.54 11.34
N PHE A 17 7.34 -29.19 12.62
CA PHE A 17 6.92 -27.88 13.16
C PHE A 17 7.67 -26.70 12.50
N ILE A 18 8.97 -26.82 12.25
CA ILE A 18 9.75 -25.79 11.56
C ILE A 18 9.25 -25.61 10.12
N VAL A 19 9.05 -26.71 9.38
CA VAL A 19 8.58 -26.67 7.99
C VAL A 19 7.15 -26.13 7.91
N VAL A 20 6.24 -26.55 8.80
CA VAL A 20 4.85 -26.07 8.84
C VAL A 20 4.77 -24.60 9.28
N SER A 21 5.60 -24.16 10.23
CA SER A 21 5.64 -22.75 10.65
C SER A 21 6.21 -21.81 9.59
N LEU A 22 7.05 -22.32 8.68
CA LEU A 22 7.60 -21.56 7.55
C LEU A 22 6.72 -21.65 6.29
N GLY A 23 5.98 -22.75 6.11
CA GLY A 23 5.20 -23.05 4.90
C GLY A 23 3.89 -22.27 4.76
N ASN A 24 3.36 -21.71 5.85
CA ASN A 24 2.10 -20.94 5.86
C ASN A 24 2.31 -19.42 5.88
N ARG A 25 3.48 -18.91 5.47
CA ARG A 25 3.64 -17.47 5.28
C ARG A 25 2.92 -17.08 4.01
N THR A 26 1.82 -16.34 4.15
CA THR A 26 1.21 -15.58 3.05
C THR A 26 2.33 -14.86 2.32
N LYS A 27 2.45 -15.05 1.01
CA LYS A 27 3.56 -14.47 0.25
C LYS A 27 3.27 -12.99 0.04
N VAL A 28 3.58 -12.19 1.05
CA VAL A 28 3.48 -10.73 0.97
C VAL A 28 4.62 -10.24 0.08
N TYR A 29 4.33 -9.25 -0.77
CA TYR A 29 5.35 -8.54 -1.52
C TYR A 29 6.48 -8.07 -0.59
N GLU A 30 7.73 -8.32 -0.95
CA GLU A 30 8.91 -7.84 -0.23
C GLU A 30 9.47 -6.63 -0.98
N LYS A 31 9.73 -5.53 -0.25
CA LYS A 31 10.22 -4.28 -0.85
C LYS A 31 11.60 -4.49 -1.46
N GLN A 32 11.82 -3.87 -2.61
CA GLN A 32 13.12 -3.82 -3.28
C GLN A 32 13.67 -2.40 -3.31
N GLU A 33 12.81 -1.40 -3.11
CA GLU A 33 13.17 0.01 -3.13
C GLU A 33 12.99 0.69 -1.76
N ARG A 34 13.86 1.67 -1.48
CA ARG A 34 13.84 2.48 -0.27
C ARG A 34 13.57 3.94 -0.62
N TYR A 35 12.44 4.44 -0.16
CA TYR A 35 12.14 5.87 -0.15
C TYR A 35 12.74 6.52 1.08
N ASN A 36 13.59 7.52 0.87
CA ASN A 36 14.32 8.20 1.93
C ASN A 36 13.56 9.40 2.48
N THR A 37 12.49 9.85 1.80
CA THR A 37 11.60 10.89 2.30
C THR A 37 10.12 10.49 2.16
N PRO A 38 9.21 11.05 2.97
CA PRO A 38 7.78 10.85 2.79
C PRO A 38 7.26 11.26 1.42
N GLU A 39 7.80 12.35 0.86
CA GLU A 39 7.38 12.90 -0.43
C GLU A 39 7.65 11.90 -1.56
N GLU A 40 8.80 11.20 -1.54
CA GLU A 40 9.11 10.14 -2.50
C GLU A 40 8.08 8.99 -2.43
N ALA A 41 7.68 8.59 -1.22
CA ALA A 41 6.68 7.55 -1.03
C ALA A 41 5.28 8.02 -1.48
N ILE A 42 4.92 9.27 -1.20
CA ILE A 42 3.64 9.88 -1.59
C ILE A 42 3.53 9.99 -3.12
N VAL A 43 4.58 10.48 -3.78
CA VAL A 43 4.63 10.59 -5.25
C VAL A 43 4.39 9.23 -5.91
N ASN A 44 5.07 8.19 -5.42
CA ASN A 44 4.86 6.84 -5.93
C ASN A 44 3.46 6.30 -5.62
N PHE A 45 2.97 6.52 -4.41
CA PHE A 45 1.62 6.10 -4.02
C PHE A 45 0.55 6.69 -4.94
N ILE A 46 0.56 8.01 -5.11
CA ILE A 46 -0.39 8.75 -5.95
C ILE A 46 -0.28 8.32 -7.41
N GLY A 47 0.94 8.19 -7.93
CA GLY A 47 1.17 7.80 -9.32
C GLY A 47 0.67 6.40 -9.63
N TYR A 48 0.94 5.44 -8.75
CA TYR A 48 0.79 4.04 -9.11
C TYR A 48 -0.48 3.34 -8.62
N ILE A 49 -1.20 3.91 -7.64
CA ILE A 49 -2.40 3.28 -7.07
C ILE A 49 -3.52 2.99 -8.10
N ASN A 50 -3.76 3.91 -9.05
CA ASN A 50 -4.73 3.74 -10.15
C ASN A 50 -4.10 3.32 -11.48
N SER A 51 -2.78 3.16 -11.50
CA SER A 51 -2.08 2.78 -12.72
C SER A 51 -2.10 1.27 -12.93
N TYR A 52 -1.94 0.80 -14.15
CA TYR A 52 -1.76 -0.61 -14.44
C TYR A 52 -0.55 -0.86 -15.33
N GLU A 53 -0.04 -2.08 -15.23
CA GLU A 53 0.92 -2.64 -16.17
C GLU A 53 0.24 -3.72 -17.01
N GLU A 54 0.40 -3.65 -18.32
CA GLU A 54 -0.12 -4.67 -19.23
C GLU A 54 0.87 -5.82 -19.36
N VAL A 55 0.47 -7.01 -18.93
CA VAL A 55 1.31 -8.20 -18.99
C VAL A 55 0.80 -9.15 -20.07
N LYS A 56 1.72 -9.57 -20.94
CA LYS A 56 1.43 -10.54 -21.99
C LYS A 56 1.40 -11.97 -21.44
N SER A 57 0.25 -12.62 -21.57
CA SER A 57 0.10 -14.07 -21.42
C SER A 57 -0.04 -14.73 -22.80
N LYS A 58 0.13 -16.06 -22.86
CA LYS A 58 0.27 -16.85 -24.11
C LYS A 58 -0.66 -16.41 -25.24
N ASN A 59 -1.93 -16.10 -24.94
CA ASN A 59 -2.94 -15.69 -25.92
C ASN A 59 -3.75 -14.44 -25.52
N THR A 60 -3.33 -13.69 -24.50
CA THR A 60 -4.07 -12.50 -24.02
C THR A 60 -3.16 -11.53 -23.30
N TYR A 61 -3.60 -10.30 -23.14
CA TYR A 61 -3.04 -9.37 -22.19
C TYR A 61 -3.93 -9.31 -20.95
N TYR A 62 -3.34 -8.99 -19.80
CA TYR A 62 -4.07 -8.71 -18.57
C TYR A 62 -3.38 -7.60 -17.80
N HIS A 63 -4.18 -6.81 -17.07
CA HIS A 63 -3.68 -5.69 -16.30
C HIS A 63 -3.29 -6.16 -14.90
N VAL A 64 -2.11 -5.74 -14.44
CA VAL A 64 -1.63 -5.97 -13.08
C VAL A 64 -1.34 -4.65 -12.38
N THR A 65 -1.25 -4.73 -11.06
CA THR A 65 -0.78 -3.61 -10.23
C THR A 65 0.73 -3.46 -10.42
N PRO A 66 1.23 -2.25 -10.72
CA PRO A 66 2.67 -2.03 -10.84
C PRO A 66 3.39 -2.26 -9.50
N ASN A 67 4.64 -2.70 -9.56
CA ASN A 67 5.46 -2.97 -8.37
C ASN A 67 5.69 -1.72 -7.53
N GLU A 68 5.82 -0.58 -8.21
CA GLU A 68 6.04 0.75 -7.67
C GLU A 68 4.95 1.13 -6.65
N PHE A 69 3.70 0.69 -6.87
CA PHE A 69 2.63 0.85 -5.88
C PHE A 69 2.93 0.06 -4.61
N PHE A 70 3.33 -1.21 -4.72
CA PHE A 70 3.65 -2.06 -3.57
C PHE A 70 4.88 -1.57 -2.80
N GLU A 71 5.84 -0.92 -3.47
CA GLU A 71 6.97 -0.26 -2.81
C GLU A 71 6.52 0.93 -1.94
N SER A 72 5.45 1.62 -2.33
CA SER A 72 4.98 2.84 -1.66
C SER A 72 4.07 2.61 -0.47
N ILE A 73 3.58 1.39 -0.27
CA ILE A 73 2.61 1.07 0.78
C ILE A 73 3.21 0.21 1.89
N SER A 74 2.70 0.39 3.10
CA SER A 74 3.20 -0.34 4.25
C SER A 74 2.98 -1.84 4.14
N LYS A 75 3.74 -2.61 4.92
CA LYS A 75 3.53 -4.06 5.06
C LYS A 75 2.10 -4.38 5.49
N ARG A 76 1.52 -3.53 6.34
CA ARG A 76 0.12 -3.65 6.80
C ARG A 76 -0.87 -3.51 5.65
N TYR A 77 -0.68 -2.50 4.81
CA TYR A 77 -1.49 -2.31 3.61
C TYR A 77 -1.33 -3.53 2.68
N ARG A 78 -0.10 -3.99 2.41
CA ARG A 78 0.13 -5.20 1.59
C ARG A 78 -0.59 -6.44 2.14
N LEU A 79 -0.64 -6.60 3.47
CA LEU A 79 -1.41 -7.67 4.12
C LEU A 79 -2.92 -7.50 3.90
N TYR A 80 -3.44 -6.28 3.92
CA TYR A 80 -4.84 -5.98 3.63
C TYR A 80 -5.23 -6.36 2.19
N LEU A 81 -4.36 -6.05 1.21
CA LEU A 81 -4.62 -6.35 -0.21
C LEU A 81 -4.72 -7.85 -0.51
N GLY A 82 -4.04 -8.68 0.30
CA GLY A 82 -3.96 -10.12 0.09
C GLY A 82 -3.28 -10.51 -1.23
N GLU A 83 -3.45 -11.77 -1.65
CA GLU A 83 -2.81 -12.31 -2.86
C GLU A 83 -3.58 -12.03 -4.15
N GLY A 84 -4.86 -11.62 -4.04
CA GLY A 84 -5.78 -11.49 -5.17
C GLY A 84 -5.71 -10.16 -5.92
N ASN A 85 -5.02 -9.15 -5.39
CA ASN A 85 -4.86 -7.81 -5.98
C ASN A 85 -6.16 -7.09 -6.43
N GLY A 86 -7.34 -7.63 -6.07
CA GLY A 86 -8.63 -7.22 -6.63
C GLY A 86 -9.18 -5.91 -6.07
N ASN A 87 -8.81 -5.55 -4.84
CA ASN A 87 -9.20 -4.30 -4.18
C ASN A 87 -7.96 -3.57 -3.72
N ARG A 88 -7.44 -2.64 -4.53
CA ARG A 88 -6.23 -1.84 -4.21
C ARG A 88 -6.45 -0.79 -3.13
N TYR A 89 -7.66 -0.73 -2.57
CA TYR A 89 -8.15 0.40 -1.78
C TYR A 89 -8.52 -0.07 -0.37
N ILE A 90 -7.95 0.55 0.67
CA ILE A 90 -8.28 0.26 2.07
C ILE A 90 -9.69 0.75 2.42
N ASN A 91 -10.02 1.95 1.94
CA ASN A 91 -11.27 2.64 2.26
C ASN A 91 -12.06 2.93 1.00
N ASP A 92 -11.48 3.77 0.14
CA ASP A 92 -12.14 4.30 -1.05
C ASP A 92 -11.15 4.38 -2.21
N GLN A 93 -11.66 4.39 -3.44
CA GLN A 93 -10.84 4.56 -4.61
C GLN A 93 -10.15 5.93 -4.55
N VAL A 94 -8.81 5.92 -4.51
CA VAL A 94 -8.03 7.14 -4.74
C VAL A 94 -8.33 7.59 -6.18
N PRO A 95 -8.61 8.86 -6.47
CA PRO A 95 -8.84 9.29 -7.85
C PRO A 95 -7.51 9.42 -8.62
N VAL A 96 -7.59 9.53 -9.95
CA VAL A 96 -6.42 9.87 -10.78
C VAL A 96 -6.12 11.35 -10.58
N VAL A 97 -4.93 11.66 -10.09
CA VAL A 97 -4.53 13.02 -9.73
C VAL A 97 -3.92 13.74 -10.92
N HIS A 98 -4.46 14.91 -11.26
CA HIS A 98 -3.95 15.78 -12.33
C HIS A 98 -3.04 16.89 -11.78
N SER A 99 -3.34 17.37 -10.59
CA SER A 99 -2.50 18.30 -9.83
C SER A 99 -2.81 18.20 -8.35
N TYR A 100 -1.84 18.53 -7.51
CA TYR A 100 -2.04 18.60 -6.07
C TYR A 100 -1.13 19.64 -5.41
N GLU A 101 -1.60 20.20 -4.30
CA GLU A 101 -0.77 20.89 -3.32
C GLU A 101 -0.57 19.99 -2.10
N LEU A 102 0.66 19.93 -1.59
CA LEU A 102 1.05 19.05 -0.49
C LEU A 102 1.40 19.88 0.76
N GLU A 103 0.76 19.56 1.88
CA GLU A 103 1.03 20.20 3.17
C GLU A 103 1.18 19.13 4.26
N GLU A 104 2.23 19.22 5.09
CA GLU A 104 2.34 18.40 6.29
C GLU A 104 1.45 18.99 7.39
N VAL A 105 0.61 18.16 8.00
CA VAL A 105 -0.37 18.54 9.01
C VAL A 105 -0.25 17.67 10.26
N SER A 106 -0.71 18.18 11.40
CA SER A 106 -0.70 17.44 12.66
C SER A 106 -1.85 16.43 12.72
N LEU A 107 -1.53 15.16 12.95
CA LEU A 107 -2.54 14.11 13.17
C LEU A 107 -3.47 14.43 14.35
N ASN A 108 -2.96 15.15 15.36
CA ASN A 108 -3.76 15.50 16.55
C ASN A 108 -4.87 16.51 16.24
N ASP A 109 -4.75 17.26 15.13
CA ASP A 109 -5.76 18.22 14.70
C ASP A 109 -6.87 17.53 13.88
N LEU A 110 -6.66 16.27 13.49
CA LEU A 110 -7.53 15.48 12.62
C LEU A 110 -8.14 14.29 13.39
N ILE A 111 -9.01 14.59 14.36
CA ILE A 111 -9.59 13.60 15.29
C ILE A 111 -10.17 12.39 14.56
N ASN A 112 -10.97 12.61 13.52
CA ASN A 112 -11.61 11.52 12.77
C ASN A 112 -10.60 10.66 12.01
N LEU A 113 -9.59 11.28 11.39
CA LEU A 113 -8.51 10.55 10.71
C LEU A 113 -7.75 9.68 11.71
N LYS A 114 -7.41 10.25 12.88
CA LYS A 114 -6.70 9.55 13.94
C LYS A 114 -7.46 8.34 14.43
N VAL A 115 -8.75 8.49 14.75
CA VAL A 115 -9.60 7.38 15.20
C VAL A 115 -9.69 6.29 14.12
N ASN A 116 -9.94 6.66 12.87
CA ASN A 116 -10.04 5.69 11.78
C ASN A 116 -8.71 4.97 11.51
N TYR A 117 -7.60 5.71 11.57
CA TYR A 117 -6.26 5.16 11.46
C TYR A 117 -5.98 4.15 12.58
N GLU A 118 -6.18 4.52 13.85
CA GLU A 118 -6.00 3.64 15.01
C GLU A 118 -6.93 2.42 14.96
N ASP A 119 -8.17 2.60 14.52
CA ASP A 119 -9.14 1.51 14.38
C ASP A 119 -8.78 0.54 13.25
N SER A 120 -8.10 1.01 12.21
CA SER A 120 -7.66 0.15 11.10
C SER A 120 -6.62 -0.91 11.53
N PHE A 121 -6.03 -0.79 12.72
CA PHE A 121 -5.14 -1.80 13.31
C PHE A 121 -5.89 -2.93 14.01
N LYS A 122 -7.19 -2.79 14.27
CA LYS A 122 -7.99 -3.80 14.99
C LYS A 122 -7.97 -5.13 14.22
N GLY A 123 -7.51 -6.19 14.89
CA GLY A 123 -7.39 -7.54 14.31
C GLY A 123 -6.02 -7.86 13.69
N MET A 124 -5.09 -6.90 13.64
CA MET A 124 -3.73 -7.12 13.15
C MET A 124 -2.78 -7.39 14.32
N THR A 125 -2.50 -8.66 14.60
CA THR A 125 -1.71 -9.08 15.78
C THR A 125 -0.19 -8.98 15.60
N ASN A 126 0.30 -8.86 14.36
CA ASN A 126 1.73 -8.96 14.02
C ASN A 126 2.30 -7.71 13.34
N TYR A 127 1.60 -6.58 13.39
CA TYR A 127 2.11 -5.30 12.88
C TYR A 127 2.39 -4.36 14.04
N LYS A 128 3.63 -3.85 14.11
CA LYS A 128 4.04 -2.95 15.18
C LYS A 128 3.53 -1.55 14.86
N ASN A 129 2.85 -0.91 15.81
CA ASN A 129 2.50 0.50 15.65
C ASN A 129 3.78 1.35 15.63
N HIS A 130 3.89 2.25 14.65
CA HIS A 130 5.03 3.15 14.50
C HIS A 130 4.84 4.32 15.45
N SER A 131 5.87 4.60 16.27
CA SER A 131 5.80 5.69 17.26
C SER A 131 5.85 7.08 16.64
N GLU A 132 6.35 7.18 15.41
CA GLU A 132 6.45 8.43 14.66
C GLU A 132 5.65 8.29 13.37
N VAL A 133 4.61 9.10 13.26
CA VAL A 133 3.67 9.14 12.13
C VAL A 133 3.67 10.56 11.59
N ARG A 134 3.84 10.71 10.28
CA ARG A 134 3.72 12.00 9.58
C ARG A 134 2.44 11.99 8.76
N VAL A 135 1.71 13.10 8.76
CA VAL A 135 0.44 13.19 8.02
C VAL A 135 0.53 14.30 7.02
N TYR A 136 0.08 14.02 5.80
CA TYR A 136 0.06 14.97 4.71
C TYR A 136 -1.35 15.16 4.21
N LYS A 137 -1.74 16.42 4.05
CA LYS A 137 -2.94 16.82 3.34
C LYS A 137 -2.58 17.12 1.89
N LEU A 138 -3.37 16.59 0.97
CA LEU A 138 -3.31 16.88 -0.45
C LEU A 138 -4.61 17.51 -0.88
N ASP A 139 -4.56 18.76 -1.32
CA ASP A 139 -5.66 19.38 -2.06
C ASP A 139 -5.46 19.05 -3.54
N VAL A 140 -6.33 18.21 -4.11
CA VAL A 140 -6.15 17.63 -5.45
C VAL A 140 -7.25 18.08 -6.42
N LEU A 141 -6.86 18.22 -7.70
CA LEU A 141 -7.79 18.15 -8.83
C LEU A 141 -7.63 16.78 -9.47
N ALA A 142 -8.73 16.03 -9.53
CA ALA A 142 -8.67 14.62 -9.86
C ALA A 142 -9.91 14.13 -10.60
N SER A 143 -9.81 12.95 -11.20
CA SER A 143 -10.91 12.31 -11.93
C SER A 143 -11.10 10.85 -11.49
N TYR A 144 -12.35 10.40 -11.49
CA TYR A 144 -12.77 9.09 -10.97
C TYR A 144 -13.00 8.06 -12.08
N ASN A 145 -13.00 6.78 -11.71
CA ASN A 145 -13.28 5.66 -12.62
C ASN A 145 -12.34 5.55 -13.82
N LEU A 146 -11.11 6.06 -13.69
CA LEU A 146 -10.07 5.96 -14.69
C LEU A 146 -9.01 4.97 -14.25
N SER A 147 -8.56 4.17 -15.21
CA SER A 147 -7.36 3.35 -15.08
C SER A 147 -6.32 3.90 -16.04
N VAL A 148 -5.08 4.06 -15.56
CA VAL A 148 -4.04 4.77 -16.30
C VAL A 148 -2.91 3.79 -16.64
N ASP A 149 -2.42 3.79 -17.87
CA ASP A 149 -1.20 3.05 -18.19
C ASP A 149 -0.05 3.63 -17.37
N LYS A 150 0.73 2.80 -16.66
CA LYS A 150 1.81 3.27 -15.79
C LYS A 150 2.81 4.21 -16.49
N ASN A 151 2.99 4.08 -17.80
CA ASN A 151 3.90 4.92 -18.58
C ASN A 151 3.36 6.35 -18.80
N SER A 152 2.09 6.60 -18.49
CA SER A 152 1.48 7.93 -18.51
C SER A 152 1.66 8.70 -17.19
N VAL A 153 2.19 8.04 -16.16
CA VAL A 153 2.46 8.65 -14.85
C VAL A 153 3.70 9.53 -14.94
N LYS A 154 3.57 10.79 -14.53
CA LYS A 154 4.68 11.75 -14.50
C LYS A 154 5.57 11.52 -13.29
N LYS A 155 6.73 12.18 -13.27
CA LYS A 155 7.71 12.10 -12.17
C LYS A 155 7.16 12.56 -10.81
N ASP A 156 6.14 13.41 -10.80
CA ASP A 156 5.45 13.88 -9.59
C ASP A 156 4.23 13.00 -9.23
N GLY A 157 4.02 11.88 -9.92
CA GLY A 157 2.89 10.99 -9.70
C GLY A 157 1.58 11.47 -10.32
N THR A 158 1.55 12.65 -10.96
CA THR A 158 0.34 13.13 -11.65
C THR A 158 0.21 12.54 -13.05
N VAL A 159 -0.96 12.69 -13.66
CA VAL A 159 -1.25 12.27 -15.03
C VAL A 159 -1.82 13.47 -15.80
N ASP A 160 -1.46 13.59 -17.08
CA ASP A 160 -2.09 14.60 -17.94
C ASP A 160 -3.60 14.41 -18.01
N LYS A 161 -4.34 15.53 -17.96
CA LYS A 161 -5.77 15.52 -18.16
C LYS A 161 -6.08 15.01 -19.57
N VAL A 162 -6.90 13.97 -19.65
CA VAL A 162 -7.47 13.52 -20.92
C VAL A 162 -8.66 14.43 -21.24
N ASN A 163 -8.71 14.97 -22.46
CA ASN A 163 -9.77 15.88 -22.91
C ASN A 163 -11.18 15.35 -22.54
N ASP A 164 -12.07 16.27 -22.13
CA ASP A 164 -13.45 16.03 -21.67
C ASP A 164 -13.63 15.31 -20.32
N THR A 165 -12.55 15.04 -19.58
CA THR A 165 -12.67 14.51 -18.22
C THR A 165 -13.03 15.62 -17.23
N GLU A 166 -14.10 15.41 -16.45
CA GLU A 166 -14.48 16.32 -15.37
C GLU A 166 -13.47 16.19 -14.22
N GLU A 167 -12.91 17.34 -13.80
CA GLU A 167 -12.02 17.42 -12.65
C GLU A 167 -12.84 17.80 -11.43
N THR A 168 -12.70 17.00 -10.37
CA THR A 168 -13.35 17.23 -9.10
C THR A 168 -12.28 17.62 -8.07
N PRO A 169 -12.48 18.72 -7.31
CA PRO A 169 -11.63 19.03 -6.18
C PRO A 169 -11.86 18.04 -5.04
N VAL A 170 -10.79 17.47 -4.52
CA VAL A 170 -10.84 16.44 -3.46
C VAL A 170 -9.73 16.72 -2.45
N GLU A 171 -9.96 16.39 -1.19
CA GLU A 171 -8.91 16.36 -0.17
C GLU A 171 -8.49 14.92 0.12
N ILE A 172 -7.19 14.65 0.11
CA ILE A 172 -6.64 13.34 0.49
C ILE A 172 -5.71 13.53 1.68
N TYR A 173 -5.94 12.78 2.75
CA TYR A 173 -5.04 12.72 3.88
C TYR A 173 -4.24 11.42 3.80
N LEU A 174 -2.92 11.52 3.81
CA LEU A 174 -1.99 10.39 3.77
C LEU A 174 -1.27 10.27 5.11
N VAL A 175 -1.29 9.08 5.68
CA VAL A 175 -0.53 8.73 6.87
C VAL A 175 0.73 7.99 6.42
N VAL A 176 1.89 8.59 6.68
CA VAL A 176 3.19 8.08 6.27
C VAL A 176 4.00 7.68 7.50
N VAL A 177 4.62 6.51 7.42
CA VAL A 177 5.48 5.96 8.48
C VAL A 177 6.82 5.52 7.89
N ASP A 178 7.86 5.51 8.72
CA ASP A 178 9.12 4.82 8.40
C ASP A 178 9.06 3.40 8.97
N GLU A 179 9.10 2.40 8.09
CA GLU A 179 9.14 0.98 8.48
C GLU A 179 10.56 0.50 8.86
N GLY A 180 11.57 1.39 8.80
CA GLY A 180 12.99 1.08 8.95
C GLY A 180 13.64 0.66 7.63
N GLU A 181 12.85 0.25 6.64
CA GLU A 181 13.25 0.00 5.25
C GLU A 181 12.92 1.17 4.31
N GLY A 182 12.48 2.31 4.86
CA GLY A 182 12.08 3.50 4.12
C GLY A 182 10.65 3.95 4.43
N TYR A 183 10.31 5.14 3.95
CA TYR A 183 8.98 5.71 4.11
C TYR A 183 7.94 4.99 3.24
N VAL A 184 6.73 4.87 3.76
CA VAL A 184 5.57 4.25 3.10
C VAL A 184 4.27 4.90 3.54
N VAL A 185 3.27 4.89 2.67
CA VAL A 185 1.89 5.22 3.00
C VAL A 185 1.27 4.03 3.73
N ASP A 186 0.97 4.21 5.01
CA ASP A 186 0.33 3.18 5.85
C ASP A 186 -1.19 3.24 5.80
N TYR A 187 -1.74 4.45 5.59
CA TYR A 187 -3.18 4.68 5.55
C TYR A 187 -3.50 5.94 4.76
N TYR A 188 -4.73 6.04 4.26
CA TYR A 188 -5.23 7.24 3.62
C TYR A 188 -6.72 7.43 3.88
N ASN A 189 -7.18 8.68 3.79
CA ASN A 189 -8.59 9.04 3.81
C ASN A 189 -8.88 10.07 2.73
N ILE A 190 -10.06 10.00 2.13
CA ILE A 190 -10.51 10.88 1.04
C ILE A 190 -11.73 11.65 1.53
N ILE A 191 -11.70 12.98 1.36
CA ILE A 191 -12.81 13.88 1.68
C ILE A 191 -13.25 14.55 0.38
N TYR A 192 -14.49 14.28 0.00
CA TYR A 192 -15.15 14.90 -1.15
C TYR A 192 -15.63 16.30 -0.76
N LYS A 193 -15.33 17.29 -1.60
CA LYS A 193 -15.76 18.69 -1.44
C LYS A 193 -17.05 18.97 -2.19
#